data_AF-X0S896-F1
#
_entry.id   AF-X0S896-F1
#
_cell.length_a   1.000
_cell.length_b   1.000
_cell.length_c   1.000
_cell.angle_alpha   90.00
_cell.angle_beta   90.00
_cell.angle_gamma   90.00
#
_symmetry.space_group_name_H-M   'P 1'
#
loop_
_entity.id
_entity.type
_entity.pdbx_description
1 polymer ?
#
loop_
_entity_poly.entity_id
_entity_poly.type
_entity_poly.pdbx_seq_one_letter_code
_entity_poly.pdbx_strand_id
1 'polypeptide(L)'
;MKSEKGHLRKSHQHRGDLTGEYAFGDMGQLILLVIFLIVWIADSFAFKYSTFLTQYLSNYIRVPIALIVLIISGLLAWAGLKIVFGETREEPQVITTGVFSIVRHPIYLGSILLYLGFISLSLSLLSIL
;
A
#
# COMPACT_ATOMS: atom_id res chain seq x y z
N MET A 1 -11.21 37.45 -17.33
CA MET A 1 -10.24 37.61 -16.23
C MET A 1 -10.80 36.97 -14.96
N LYS A 2 -10.08 35.99 -14.39
CA LYS A 2 -10.33 35.26 -13.12
C LYS A 2 -11.65 34.46 -13.05
N SER A 3 -11.67 33.23 -12.55
CA SER A 3 -10.99 32.74 -11.34
C SER A 3 -10.68 31.24 -11.46
N GLU A 4 -9.40 30.87 -11.50
CA GLU A 4 -8.93 29.55 -11.07
C GLU A 4 -9.36 29.35 -9.61
N LYS A 5 -10.37 28.51 -9.40
CA LYS A 5 -10.70 28.05 -8.04
C LYS A 5 -9.77 26.88 -7.75
N GLY A 6 -8.76 27.16 -6.92
CA GLY A 6 -7.83 26.18 -6.42
C GLY A 6 -8.56 24.95 -5.88
N HIS A 7 -8.01 23.77 -6.20
CA HIS A 7 -8.40 22.47 -5.67
C HIS A 7 -8.15 22.43 -4.15
N LEU A 8 -9.04 23.05 -3.37
CA LEU A 8 -9.14 22.79 -1.95
C LEU A 8 -9.60 21.33 -1.80
N ARG A 9 -8.67 20.46 -1.35
CA ARG A 9 -8.98 19.09 -0.89
C ARG A 9 -10.09 19.17 0.15
N LYS A 10 -11.34 19.02 -0.28
CA LYS A 10 -12.47 18.82 0.63
C LYS A 10 -12.20 17.52 1.38
N SER A 11 -12.19 17.60 2.71
CA SER A 11 -12.13 16.43 3.59
C SER A 11 -13.16 15.40 3.11
N HIS A 12 -12.71 14.17 2.84
CA HIS A 12 -13.57 13.06 2.40
C HIS A 12 -14.56 12.60 3.49
N GLN A 13 -14.51 13.19 4.70
CA GLN A 13 -15.39 12.89 5.84
C GLN A 13 -16.88 13.19 5.61
N HIS A 14 -17.25 13.91 4.55
CA HIS A 14 -18.65 14.28 4.28
C HIS A 14 -19.29 13.52 3.09
N ARG A 15 -18.61 12.48 2.59
CA ARG A 15 -19.10 11.65 1.49
C ARG A 15 -19.95 10.51 2.05
N GLY A 16 -21.27 10.71 2.05
CA GLY A 16 -22.25 9.71 2.54
C GLY A 16 -22.31 8.42 1.72
N ASP A 17 -21.66 8.40 0.55
CA ASP A 17 -21.55 7.25 -0.36
C ASP A 17 -20.39 6.30 -0.03
N LEU A 18 -19.43 6.78 0.76
CA LEU A 18 -18.38 5.93 1.32
C LEU A 18 -18.93 5.33 2.61
N THR A 19 -19.26 4.04 2.59
CA THR A 19 -19.43 3.27 3.83
C THR A 19 -18.17 3.49 4.66
N GLY A 20 -18.29 4.13 5.82
CA GLY A 20 -17.14 4.59 6.60
C GLY A 20 -16.16 3.46 6.87
N GLU A 21 -15.14 3.36 6.02
CA GLU A 21 -13.90 2.68 6.37
C GLU A 21 -13.44 3.38 7.65
N TYR A 22 -13.48 2.64 8.76
CA TYR A 22 -13.31 3.22 10.09
C TYR A 22 -12.00 3.99 10.07
N ALA A 23 -12.01 5.32 10.27
CA ALA A 23 -10.81 6.17 10.11
C ALA A 23 -9.61 5.70 10.96
N PHE A 24 -9.87 4.93 12.01
CA PHE A 24 -8.86 4.26 12.83
C PHE A 24 -8.12 3.13 12.10
N GLY A 25 -8.74 2.46 11.12
CA GLY A 25 -8.13 1.42 10.29
C GLY A 25 -7.00 1.98 9.42
N ASP A 26 -7.27 3.03 8.65
CA ASP A 26 -6.26 3.71 7.81
C ASP A 26 -5.11 4.27 8.65
N MET A 27 -5.45 4.89 9.80
CA MET A 27 -4.44 5.40 10.74
C MET A 27 -3.60 4.25 11.31
N GLY A 28 -4.22 3.12 11.68
CA GLY A 28 -3.52 1.93 12.14
C GLY A 28 -2.58 1.36 11.08
N GLN A 29 -3.01 1.28 9.82
CA GLN A 29 -2.16 0.86 8.70
C GLN A 29 -0.95 1.77 8.52
N LEU A 30 -1.12 3.09 8.65
CA LEU A 30 -0.02 4.05 8.57
C LEU A 30 0.96 3.89 9.74
N ILE A 31 0.47 3.70 10.96
CA ILE A 31 1.31 3.46 12.15
C ILE A 31 2.12 2.17 11.97
N LEU A 32 1.45 1.08 11.56
CA LEU A 32 2.11 -0.19 11.29
C LEU A 32 3.15 -0.08 10.17
N LEU A 33 2.86 0.71 9.12
CA LEU A 33 3.82 0.98 8.05
C LEU A 33 5.07 1.69 8.57
N VAL A 34 4.91 2.69 9.44
CA VAL A 34 6.04 3.40 10.04
C VAL A 34 6.88 2.46 10.92
N ILE A 35 6.23 1.67 11.78
CA ILE A 35 6.92 0.68 12.62
C ILE A 35 7.69 -0.32 11.75
N PHE A 36 7.03 -0.87 10.74
CA PHE A 36 7.64 -1.78 9.77
C PHE A 36 8.86 -1.15 9.12
N LEU A 37 8.76 0.09 8.60
CA LEU A 37 9.88 0.75 7.94
C LEU A 37 11.06 0.98 8.89
N ILE A 38 10.79 1.34 10.15
CA ILE A 38 11.85 1.49 11.17
C ILE A 38 12.57 0.16 11.40
N VAL A 39 11.81 -0.91 11.65
CA VAL A 39 12.37 -2.26 11.90
C VAL A 39 13.12 -2.75 10.66
N TRP A 40 12.51 -2.63 9.49
CA TRP A 40 13.09 -3.06 8.22
C TRP A 40 14.37 -2.31 7.90
N ILE A 41 14.42 -0.98 8.04
CA ILE A 41 15.64 -0.19 7.79
C ILE A 41 16.73 -0.56 8.81
N ALA A 42 16.36 -0.63 10.10
CA ALA A 42 17.31 -0.92 11.17
C ALA A 42 17.95 -2.30 11.00
N ASP A 43 17.15 -3.34 10.77
CA ASP A 43 17.68 -4.68 10.56
C ASP A 43 18.39 -4.80 9.20
N SER A 44 17.84 -4.24 8.12
CA SER A 44 18.40 -4.46 6.78
C SER A 44 19.74 -3.75 6.54
N PHE A 45 19.97 -2.59 7.17
CA PHE A 45 21.11 -1.74 6.85
C PHE A 45 22.07 -1.52 8.03
N ALA A 46 21.56 -1.39 9.26
CA ALA A 46 22.39 -1.09 10.42
C ALA A 46 22.87 -2.37 11.11
N PHE A 47 21.94 -3.21 11.58
CA PHE A 47 22.27 -4.34 12.45
C PHE A 47 22.51 -5.66 11.72
N LYS A 48 21.74 -5.93 10.66
CA LYS A 48 21.81 -7.18 9.85
C LYS A 48 21.66 -8.44 10.70
N TYR A 49 20.80 -8.40 11.73
CA TYR A 49 20.59 -9.54 12.62
C TYR A 49 19.90 -10.69 11.90
N SER A 50 18.93 -10.39 11.03
CA SER A 50 18.09 -11.43 10.42
C SER A 50 18.13 -11.49 8.90
N THR A 51 19.08 -10.81 8.25
CA THR A 51 19.24 -10.78 6.78
C THR A 51 20.11 -11.93 6.25
N PHE A 52 20.47 -12.93 7.05
CA PHE A 52 21.41 -13.98 6.64
C PHE A 52 20.94 -14.74 5.39
N LEU A 53 19.64 -14.78 5.08
CA LEU A 53 19.10 -15.42 3.88
C LEU A 53 19.62 -14.78 2.58
N THR A 54 20.10 -13.52 2.61
CA THR A 54 20.67 -12.87 1.44
C THR A 54 21.94 -13.54 0.93
N GLN A 55 22.60 -14.37 1.75
CA GLN A 55 23.78 -15.13 1.32
C GLN A 55 23.45 -16.26 0.32
N TYR A 56 22.20 -16.74 0.33
CA TYR A 56 21.75 -17.83 -0.54
C TYR A 56 21.07 -17.34 -1.82
N LEU A 57 20.58 -16.09 -1.83
CA LEU A 57 19.86 -15.53 -2.96
C LEU A 57 20.52 -14.25 -3.48
N SER A 58 21.07 -14.34 -4.69
CA SER A 58 21.76 -13.24 -5.36
C SER A 58 20.87 -12.01 -5.54
N ASN A 59 21.46 -10.83 -5.33
CA ASN A 59 20.78 -9.54 -5.54
C ASN A 59 20.26 -9.39 -6.98
N TYR A 60 20.95 -9.98 -7.98
CA TYR A 60 20.54 -9.93 -9.39
C TYR A 60 19.21 -10.63 -9.69
N ILE A 61 18.80 -11.57 -8.83
CA ILE A 61 17.50 -12.25 -8.96
C ILE A 61 16.49 -11.62 -8.01
N ARG A 62 16.92 -11.39 -6.77
CA ARG A 62 16.07 -10.90 -5.69
C ARG A 62 15.53 -9.51 -5.95
N VAL A 63 16.38 -8.56 -6.37
CA VAL A 63 15.99 -7.16 -6.56
C VAL A 63 14.98 -7.02 -7.70
N PRO A 64 15.16 -7.61 -8.89
CA PRO A 64 14.14 -7.54 -9.94
C PRO A 64 12.78 -8.10 -9.51
N ILE A 65 12.77 -9.25 -8.83
CA ILE A 65 11.52 -9.85 -8.33
C ILE A 65 10.83 -8.91 -7.34
N ALA A 66 11.58 -8.38 -6.37
CA ALA A 66 11.04 -7.44 -5.40
C ALA A 66 10.49 -6.17 -6.06
N LEU A 67 11.18 -5.62 -7.07
CA LEU A 67 10.71 -4.45 -7.82
C LEU A 67 9.42 -4.74 -8.59
N ILE A 68 9.29 -5.91 -9.23
CA ILE A 68 8.05 -6.32 -9.90
C ILE A 68 6.90 -6.38 -8.88
N VAL A 69 7.13 -6.98 -7.71
CA VAL A 69 6.13 -7.04 -6.63
C VAL A 69 5.73 -5.64 -6.16
N LEU A 70 6.70 -4.73 -5.95
CA LEU A 70 6.45 -3.35 -5.53
C LEU A 70 5.68 -2.54 -6.60
N ILE A 71 5.97 -2.77 -7.88
CA ILE A 71 5.23 -2.14 -8.99
C ILE A 71 3.77 -2.63 -8.98
N ILE A 72 3.54 -3.95 -8.89
CA ILE A 72 2.19 -4.52 -8.83
C ILE A 72 1.43 -4.00 -7.61
N SER A 73 2.08 -3.96 -6.45
CA SER A 73 1.56 -3.35 -5.22
C SER A 73 1.06 -1.93 -5.46
N GLY A 74 1.91 -1.06 -6.03
CA GLY A 74 1.57 0.32 -6.34
C GLY A 74 0.42 0.45 -7.33
N LEU A 75 0.40 -0.37 -8.38
CA LEU A 75 -0.66 -0.38 -9.39
C LEU A 75 -2.01 -0.79 -8.80
N LEU A 76 -2.05 -1.81 -7.94
CA LEU A 76 -3.28 -2.25 -7.28
C LEU A 76 -3.82 -1.19 -6.32
N ALA A 77 -2.95 -0.61 -5.48
CA ALA A 77 -3.33 0.46 -4.57
C ALA A 77 -3.85 1.69 -5.33
N TRP A 78 -3.12 2.12 -6.36
CA TRP A 78 -3.52 3.26 -7.18
C TRP A 78 -4.83 3.03 -7.93
N ALA A 79 -4.99 1.89 -8.61
CA ALA A 79 -6.23 1.56 -9.32
C ALA A 79 -7.42 1.45 -8.36
N GLY A 80 -7.22 0.82 -7.19
CA GLY A 80 -8.23 0.73 -6.14
C GLY A 80 -8.66 2.11 -5.63
N LEU A 81 -7.71 2.93 -5.21
CA LEU A 81 -7.96 4.29 -4.72
C LEU A 81 -8.64 5.17 -5.78
N LYS A 82 -8.21 5.06 -7.04
CA LYS A 82 -8.81 5.82 -8.16
C LYS A 82 -10.28 5.46 -8.36
N ILE A 83 -10.66 4.18 -8.27
CA ILE A 83 -12.05 3.75 -8.45
C ILE A 83 -12.93 4.10 -7.24
N VAL A 84 -12.38 4.03 -6.02
CA VAL A 84 -13.10 4.36 -4.78
C VAL A 84 -13.31 5.87 -4.66
N PHE A 85 -12.26 6.67 -4.85
CA PHE A 85 -12.30 8.12 -4.61
C PHE A 85 -12.54 8.96 -5.87
N GLY A 86 -12.32 8.42 -7.07
CA GLY A 86 -12.39 9.17 -8.33
C GLY A 86 -13.80 9.45 -8.84
N GLU A 87 -14.80 8.67 -8.41
CA GLU A 87 -16.20 8.88 -8.76
C GLU A 87 -17.00 9.17 -7.48
N THR A 88 -17.93 10.13 -7.53
CA THR A 88 -18.90 10.40 -6.45
C THR A 88 -20.21 9.72 -6.79
N ARG A 89 -20.70 8.86 -5.90
CA ARG A 89 -21.97 8.16 -6.06
C ARG A 89 -22.97 8.78 -5.09
N GLU A 90 -24.26 8.78 -5.44
CA GLU A 90 -25.29 9.34 -4.55
C GLU A 90 -25.64 8.36 -3.42
N GLU A 91 -25.53 7.06 -3.70
CA GLU A 91 -25.77 5.98 -2.73
C GLU A 91 -24.57 5.05 -2.62
N PRO A 92 -24.29 4.49 -1.43
CA PRO A 92 -23.28 3.44 -1.27
C PRO A 92 -23.62 2.21 -2.12
N GLN A 93 -22.71 1.81 -3.01
CA GLN A 93 -22.89 0.66 -3.90
C GLN A 93 -21.65 -0.23 -3.91
N VAL A 94 -21.85 -1.53 -4.14
CA VAL A 94 -20.75 -2.48 -4.28
C VAL A 94 -20.06 -2.28 -5.62
N ILE A 95 -18.77 -1.96 -5.59
CA ILE A 95 -17.94 -1.80 -6.77
C ILE A 95 -17.49 -3.19 -7.27
N THR A 96 -17.82 -3.52 -8.52
CA THR A 96 -17.46 -4.81 -9.15
C THR A 96 -16.70 -4.66 -10.47
N THR A 97 -16.28 -3.44 -10.81
CA THR A 97 -15.62 -3.10 -12.08
C THR A 97 -14.11 -2.90 -11.90
N GLY A 98 -13.37 -2.95 -13.01
CA GLY A 98 -11.91 -2.75 -13.00
C GLY A 98 -11.21 -3.80 -12.13
N VAL A 99 -10.25 -3.38 -11.30
CA VAL A 99 -9.50 -4.30 -10.43
C VAL A 99 -10.38 -5.00 -9.36
N PHE A 100 -11.51 -4.38 -8.99
CA PHE A 100 -12.46 -4.95 -8.03
C PHE A 100 -13.24 -6.16 -8.59
N SER A 101 -13.22 -6.39 -9.91
CA SER A 101 -13.78 -7.60 -10.52
C SER A 101 -12.90 -8.83 -10.29
N ILE A 102 -11.60 -8.62 -10.02
CA ILE A 102 -10.60 -9.67 -9.83
C ILE A 102 -10.39 -9.94 -8.34
N VAL A 103 -10.22 -8.89 -7.53
CA VAL A 103 -9.96 -8.98 -6.09
C VAL A 103 -10.88 -8.03 -5.33
N ARG A 104 -11.53 -8.51 -4.27
CA ARG A 104 -12.48 -7.72 -3.46
C ARG A 104 -11.86 -6.52 -2.76
N HIS A 105 -10.60 -6.64 -2.31
CA HIS A 105 -9.87 -5.59 -1.59
C HIS A 105 -8.50 -5.31 -2.23
N PRO A 106 -8.46 -4.67 -3.41
CA PRO A 106 -7.23 -4.44 -4.16
C PRO A 106 -6.26 -3.51 -3.42
N ILE A 107 -6.77 -2.55 -2.64
CA ILE A 107 -5.95 -1.63 -1.84
C ILE A 107 -5.22 -2.40 -0.73
N TYR A 108 -5.92 -3.29 -0.03
CA TYR A 108 -5.32 -4.13 1.01
C TYR A 108 -4.32 -5.13 0.43
N LEU A 109 -4.65 -5.78 -0.69
CA LEU A 109 -3.69 -6.62 -1.40
C LEU A 109 -2.44 -5.82 -1.80
N GLY A 110 -2.62 -4.60 -2.28
CA GLY A 110 -1.53 -3.65 -2.53
C GLY A 110 -0.65 -3.46 -1.28
N SER A 111 -1.23 -3.11 -0.14
CA SER A 111 -0.46 -2.93 1.11
C SER A 111 0.31 -4.18 1.55
N ILE A 112 -0.28 -5.38 1.40
CA ILE A 112 0.40 -6.63 1.75
C ILE A 112 1.59 -6.89 0.81
N LEU A 113 1.40 -6.67 -0.49
CA LEU A 113 2.47 -6.81 -1.48
C LEU A 113 3.57 -5.76 -1.28
N LEU A 114 3.25 -4.57 -0.77
CA LEU A 114 4.25 -3.57 -0.40
C LEU A 114 5.21 -4.12 0.66
N TYR A 115 4.67 -4.63 1.76
CA TYR A 115 5.48 -5.25 2.82
C TYR A 115 6.30 -6.43 2.29
N LEU A 116 5.67 -7.31 1.51
CA LEU A 116 6.36 -8.44 0.88
C LEU A 116 7.50 -7.99 -0.04
N GLY A 117 7.30 -6.93 -0.83
CA GLY A 117 8.31 -6.37 -1.71
C GLY A 117 9.52 -5.84 -0.95
N PHE A 118 9.30 -5.11 0.14
CA PHE A 118 10.40 -4.63 1.01
C PHE A 118 11.12 -5.77 1.73
N ILE A 119 10.38 -6.72 2.32
CA ILE A 119 10.98 -7.92 2.92
C ILE A 119 11.81 -8.66 1.87
N SER A 120 11.31 -8.77 0.64
CA SER A 120 12.05 -9.43 -0.46
C SER A 120 13.35 -8.72 -0.81
N LEU A 121 13.49 -7.40 -0.60
CA LEU A 121 14.74 -6.68 -0.90
C LEU A 121 15.89 -7.07 0.02
N SER A 122 15.62 -7.39 1.29
CA SER A 122 16.66 -7.67 2.31
C SER A 122 16.57 -9.04 2.96
N LEU A 123 15.47 -9.77 2.75
CA LEU A 123 15.10 -11.01 3.45
C LEU A 123 15.21 -10.90 4.97
N SER A 124 14.93 -9.71 5.52
CA SER A 124 14.86 -9.47 6.96
C SER A 124 13.66 -10.21 7.56
N LEU A 125 13.93 -11.22 8.39
CA LEU A 125 12.88 -11.96 9.10
C LEU A 125 12.26 -11.14 10.23
N LEU A 126 13.01 -10.23 10.84
CA LEU A 126 12.49 -9.32 11.88
C LEU A 126 11.38 -8.41 11.35
N SER A 127 11.39 -8.10 10.05
CA SER A 127 10.38 -7.26 9.40
C SER A 127 9.02 -7.95 9.23
N ILE A 128 8.89 -9.22 9.62
CA ILE A 128 7.63 -9.99 9.58
C ILE A 128 6.82 -9.81 10.87
N LEU A 129 7.47 -9.38 11.96
CA LEU A 129 6.87 -9.17 13.28
C LEU A 129 6.15 -7.82 13.37
#